data_AF-A0A8T4SN87-F1
#
_entry.id   AF-A0A8T4SN87-F1
#
_cell.length_a   1.000
_cell.length_b   1.000
_cell.length_c   1.000
_cell.angle_alpha   90.00
_cell.angle_beta   90.00
_cell.angle_gamma   90.00
#
_symmetry.space_group_name_H-M   'P 1'
#
loop_
_entity.id
_entity.type
_entity.pdbx_description
1 polymer ?
#
loop_
_entity_poly.entity_id
_entity_poly.type
_entity_poly.pdbx_seq_one_letter_code
_entity_poly.pdbx_strand_id
1 'polypeptide(L)'
;MNNQFPHASPDQYFWAANGTIIRNIPELAYALEGMDPYHFQQHVNEQKNDFSTWITSTLGDGALATQLQGKDQKEHQIILLKHMINAMR
;
A
#
# COMPACT_ATOMS: atom_id res chain seq x y z
N MET A 1 -10.30 10.79 17.88
CA MET A 1 -10.51 10.57 16.44
C MET A 1 -10.16 9.12 16.17
N ASN A 2 -11.14 8.28 15.86
CA ASN A 2 -10.90 6.85 15.66
C ASN A 2 -9.96 6.67 14.46
N ASN A 3 -8.76 6.16 14.70
CA ASN A 3 -7.77 5.95 13.64
C ASN A 3 -8.14 4.65 12.91
N GLN A 4 -9.05 4.77 11.94
CA GLN A 4 -9.64 3.62 11.21
C GLN A 4 -8.60 2.86 10.39
N PHE A 5 -7.44 3.47 10.14
CA PHE A 5 -6.28 2.84 9.53
C PHE A 5 -5.08 2.94 10.50
N PRO A 6 -4.46 1.81 10.89
CA PRO A 6 -3.29 1.85 11.74
C PRO A 6 -2.13 2.54 11.00
N HIS A 7 -1.34 3.30 11.77
CA HIS A 7 -0.05 3.78 11.29
C HIS A 7 1.01 2.75 11.64
N ALA A 8 1.90 2.48 10.70
CA ALA A 8 3.15 1.81 10.98
C ALA A 8 3.93 2.57 12.06
N SER A 9 4.73 1.84 12.84
CA SER A 9 5.72 2.47 13.72
C SER A 9 6.79 3.18 12.86
N PRO A 10 7.46 4.24 13.36
CA PRO A 10 8.43 5.02 12.57
C PRO A 10 9.56 4.20 11.93
N ASP A 11 9.98 3.12 12.58
CA ASP A 11 10.98 2.17 12.12
C ASP A 11 10.45 1.17 11.07
N GLN A 12 9.14 1.17 10.83
CA GLN A 12 8.45 0.27 9.91
C GLN A 12 7.71 1.02 8.78
N TYR A 13 8.00 2.31 8.59
CA TYR A 13 7.48 3.04 7.44
C TYR A 13 7.95 2.40 6.13
N PHE A 14 7.10 2.49 5.11
CA PHE A 14 7.50 2.10 3.77
C PHE A 14 8.22 3.26 3.10
N TRP A 15 9.44 3.00 2.65
CA TRP A 15 10.28 3.95 1.94
C TRP A 15 10.25 3.64 0.44
N ALA A 16 9.46 4.42 -0.30
CA ALA A 16 9.38 4.27 -1.75
C ALA A 16 10.70 4.72 -2.41
N ALA A 17 10.95 4.17 -3.61
CA ALA A 17 12.19 4.40 -4.36
C ALA A 17 12.41 5.87 -4.75
N ASN A 18 11.34 6.67 -4.80
CA ASN A 18 11.37 8.11 -5.05
C ASN A 18 11.55 8.95 -3.77
N GLY A 19 11.79 8.34 -2.62
CA GLY A 19 11.95 9.01 -1.32
C GLY A 19 10.64 9.30 -0.58
N THR A 20 9.48 8.92 -1.13
CA THR A 20 8.19 9.08 -0.43
C THR A 20 8.12 8.13 0.76
N ILE A 21 7.77 8.67 1.93
CA ILE A 21 7.50 7.92 3.16
C ILE A 21 6.00 7.63 3.23
N ILE A 22 5.64 6.36 3.40
CA ILE A 22 4.26 5.89 3.48
C ILE A 22 4.04 5.19 4.82
N ARG A 23 3.04 5.64 5.57
CA ARG A 23 2.80 5.23 6.97
C ARG A 23 1.56 4.36 7.16
N ASN A 24 0.61 4.42 6.25
CA ASN A 24 -0.67 3.73 6.34
C ASN A 24 -1.30 3.50 4.95
N ILE A 25 -2.46 2.86 4.92
CA ILE A 25 -3.20 2.54 3.68
C ILE A 25 -3.62 3.79 2.88
N PRO A 26 -4.22 4.85 3.49
CA PRO A 26 -4.54 6.07 2.76
C PRO A 26 -3.33 6.74 2.08
N GLU A 27 -2.19 6.82 2.78
CA GLU A 27 -0.96 7.39 2.22
C GLU A 27 -0.43 6.55 1.05
N LEU A 28 -0.55 5.22 1.11
CA LEU A 28 -0.17 4.35 -0.01
C LEU A 28 -1.06 4.59 -1.24
N ALA A 29 -2.38 4.69 -1.05
CA ALA A 29 -3.31 4.95 -2.15
C ALA A 29 -3.03 6.30 -2.83
N TYR A 30 -2.70 7.32 -2.05
CA TYR A 30 -2.30 8.63 -2.56
C TYR A 30 -0.94 8.57 -3.27
N ALA A 31 0.06 7.89 -2.68
CA ALA A 31 1.37 7.74 -3.30
C ALA A 31 1.29 7.04 -4.66
N LEU A 32 0.44 6.03 -4.80
CA LEU A 32 0.22 5.32 -6.08
C LEU A 32 -0.42 6.20 -7.17
N GLU A 33 -1.18 7.24 -6.80
CA GLU A 33 -1.76 8.19 -7.78
C GLU A 33 -0.67 8.95 -8.55
N GLY A 34 0.35 9.40 -7.84
CA GLY A 34 1.45 10.21 -8.39
C GLY A 34 2.73 9.42 -8.68
N MET A 35 2.74 8.10 -8.47
CA MET A 35 3.92 7.27 -8.68
C MET A 35 4.16 7.02 -10.17
N ASP A 36 5.39 7.26 -10.63
CA ASP A 36 5.79 6.91 -11.99
C ASP A 36 5.89 5.37 -12.17
N PRO A 37 5.51 4.80 -13.33
CA PRO A 37 5.56 3.36 -13.57
C PRO A 37 6.93 2.71 -13.33
N TYR A 38 8.03 3.43 -13.61
CA TYR A 38 9.38 2.94 -13.34
C TYR A 38 9.60 2.69 -11.85
N HIS A 39 9.17 3.63 -11.00
CA HIS A 39 9.27 3.49 -9.55
C HIS A 39 8.33 2.40 -9.01
N PHE A 40 7.12 2.27 -9.57
CA PHE A 40 6.22 1.19 -9.19
C PHE A 40 6.83 -0.19 -9.46
N GLN A 41 7.46 -0.39 -10.62
CA GLN A 41 8.10 -1.66 -11.00
C GLN A 41 9.28 -2.06 -10.10
N GLN A 42 9.88 -1.10 -9.39
CA GLN A 42 10.92 -1.41 -8.39
C GLN A 42 10.34 -2.13 -7.16
N HIS A 43 9.05 -1.96 -6.87
CA HIS A 43 8.37 -2.56 -5.71
C HIS A 43 7.47 -3.73 -6.10
N VAL A 44 6.90 -3.69 -7.31
CA VAL A 44 5.96 -4.69 -7.80
C VAL A 44 6.39 -5.17 -9.18
N ASN A 45 6.71 -6.45 -9.29
CA ASN A 45 7.06 -7.13 -10.52
C ASN A 45 6.72 -8.62 -10.42
N GLU A 46 7.13 -9.42 -11.41
CA GLU A 46 6.84 -10.85 -11.46
C GLU A 46 7.37 -11.65 -10.25
N GLN A 47 8.38 -11.14 -9.54
CA GLN A 47 9.04 -11.83 -8.43
C GLN A 47 8.58 -11.35 -7.06
N LYS A 48 8.08 -10.12 -6.94
CA LYS A 48 7.78 -9.50 -5.65
C LYS A 48 6.65 -8.48 -5.70
N ASN A 49 6.05 -8.28 -4.54
CA ASN A 49 5.14 -7.17 -4.26
C ASN A 49 5.43 -6.65 -2.85
N ASP A 50 6.32 -5.65 -2.78
CA ASP A 50 6.80 -5.10 -1.52
C ASP A 50 5.67 -4.41 -0.73
N PHE A 51 4.66 -3.85 -1.42
CA PHE A 51 3.47 -3.28 -0.76
C PHE A 51 2.65 -4.34 -0.05
N SER A 52 2.40 -5.47 -0.70
CA SER A 52 1.67 -6.60 -0.11
C SER A 52 2.41 -7.17 1.12
N THR A 53 3.74 -7.33 1.02
CA THR A 53 4.57 -7.76 2.14
C THR A 53 4.52 -6.77 3.30
N TRP A 54 4.62 -5.47 3.02
CA TRP A 54 4.56 -4.43 4.03
C TRP A 54 3.19 -4.38 4.73
N ILE A 55 2.10 -4.39 3.97
CA ILE A 55 0.73 -4.38 4.53
C ILE A 55 0.51 -5.59 5.45
N THR A 56 0.93 -6.78 5.04
CA THR A 56 0.77 -7.99 5.88
C THR A 56 1.62 -7.92 7.14
N SER A 57 2.91 -7.60 7.00
CA SER A 57 3.88 -7.69 8.11
C SER A 57 3.82 -6.52 9.07
N THR A 58 3.42 -5.34 8.60
CA THR A 58 3.45 -4.09 9.38
C THR A 58 2.06 -3.63 9.80
N LEU A 59 1.09 -3.69 8.89
CA LEU A 59 -0.28 -3.23 9.17
C LEU A 59 -1.22 -4.36 9.59
N GLY A 60 -0.80 -5.63 9.43
CA GLY A 60 -1.55 -6.81 9.85
C GLY A 60 -2.73 -7.18 8.95
N ASP A 61 -2.90 -6.53 7.78
CA ASP A 61 -4.02 -6.78 6.87
C ASP A 61 -3.65 -7.75 5.73
N GLY A 62 -3.55 -9.03 6.08
CA GLY A 62 -3.23 -10.09 5.11
C GLY A 62 -4.29 -10.27 4.01
N ALA A 63 -5.56 -9.93 4.30
CA ALA A 63 -6.65 -10.06 3.33
C ALA A 63 -6.53 -8.98 2.24
N LEU A 64 -6.24 -7.73 2.61
CA LEU A 64 -5.94 -6.66 1.68
C LEU A 64 -4.67 -6.97 0.88
N ALA A 65 -3.61 -7.39 1.55
CA ALA A 65 -2.35 -7.73 0.91
C ALA A 65 -2.48 -8.81 -0.16
N THR A 66 -3.31 -9.84 0.09
CA THR A 66 -3.59 -10.91 -0.88
C THR A 66 -4.29 -10.38 -2.13
N GLN A 67 -5.19 -9.41 -1.99
CA GLN A 67 -5.89 -8.82 -3.14
C GLN A 67 -4.97 -8.05 -4.09
N LEU A 68 -3.85 -7.53 -3.58
CA LEU A 68 -2.86 -6.79 -4.37
C LEU A 68 -1.93 -7.69 -5.20
N GLN A 69 -1.90 -9.00 -4.96
CA GLN A 69 -0.99 -9.90 -5.66
C GLN A 69 -1.29 -9.99 -7.16
N GLY A 70 -0.25 -9.85 -7.98
CA GLY A 70 -0.36 -9.90 -9.45
C GLY A 70 -1.14 -8.73 -10.07
N LYS A 71 -1.29 -7.62 -9.34
CA LYS A 71 -2.05 -6.45 -9.79
C LYS A 71 -1.16 -5.36 -10.35
N ASP A 72 -1.68 -4.60 -11.31
CA ASP A 72 -1.01 -3.39 -11.79
C ASP A 72 -1.20 -2.22 -10.82
N GLN A 73 -0.52 -1.10 -11.09
CA GLN A 73 -0.55 0.09 -10.23
C GLN A 73 -1.97 0.65 -10.05
N LYS A 74 -2.78 0.67 -11.11
CA LYS A 74 -4.14 1.22 -11.07
C LYS A 74 -5.07 0.30 -10.30
N GLU A 75 -4.95 -1.01 -10.51
CA GLU A 75 -5.67 -2.01 -9.74
C GLU A 75 -5.33 -1.93 -8.25
N HIS A 76 -4.05 -1.77 -7.89
CA HIS A 76 -3.64 -1.56 -6.50
C HIS A 76 -4.39 -0.38 -5.89
N GLN A 77 -4.34 0.79 -6.55
CA GLN A 77 -4.99 2.00 -6.06
C GLN A 77 -6.50 1.79 -5.86
N ILE A 78 -7.19 1.19 -6.83
CA ILE A 78 -8.63 0.91 -6.76
C ILE A 78 -8.96 -0.02 -5.59
N ILE A 79 -8.15 -1.06 -5.37
CA ILE A 79 -8.36 -2.02 -4.27
C ILE A 79 -8.21 -1.31 -2.92
N LEU A 80 -7.17 -0.48 -2.76
CA LEU A 80 -6.96 0.28 -1.52
C LEU A 80 -8.11 1.26 -1.26
N LEU A 81 -8.58 2.00 -2.27
CA LEU A 81 -9.71 2.93 -2.15
C LEU A 81 -11.01 2.20 -1.78
N LYS A 82 -11.28 1.04 -2.38
CA LYS A 82 -12.44 0.20 -2.02
C LYS A 82 -12.34 -0.30 -0.58
N HIS A 83 -11.16 -0.76 -0.17
CA HIS A 83 -10.92 -1.18 1.20
C HIS A 83 -11.20 -0.04 2.18
N MET A 84 -10.75 1.18 1.87
CA MET A 84 -11.03 2.36 2.69
C MET A 84 -12.53 2.64 2.81
N ILE A 85 -13.27 2.62 1.70
CA ILE A 85 -14.72 2.82 1.70
C ILE A 85 -15.43 1.77 2.55
N ASN A 86 -15.01 0.50 2.46
CA ASN A 86 -15.59 -0.58 3.24
C ASN A 86 -15.29 -0.44 4.73
N ALA A 87 -14.10 0.05 5.11
CA ALA A 87 -13.72 0.26 6.50
C ALA A 87 -14.44 1.47 7.14
N MET A 88 -14.90 2.43 6.34
CA MET A 88 -15.65 3.63 6.78
C MET A 88 -17.15 3.41 6.99
N ARG A 89 -17.68 2.24 6.61
CA ARG A 89 -19.08 1.87 6.82
C ARG A 89 -19.30 1.31 8.23
#